data_AF-A0A8W8MKJ5-F1
#
_entry.id   AF-A0A8W8MKJ5-F1
#
_cell.length_a   1.000
_cell.length_b   1.000
_cell.length_c   1.000
_cell.angle_alpha   90.00
_cell.angle_beta   90.00
_cell.angle_gamma   90.00
#
_symmetry.space_group_name_H-M   'P 1'
#
loop_
_entity.id
_entity.type
_entity.pdbx_description
1 polymer ?
#
loop_
_entity_poly.entity_id
_entity_poly.type
_entity_poly.pdbx_seq_one_letter_code
_entity_poly.pdbx_strand_id
1 'polypeptide(L)'
;MWGALILGVLFRGALTQISDENLGWNFVNEYNNKVGSLWNENVKKSWNYYTNLTDYNLEVMTNSTLQMAEFDKEAAKNASTFAHDGFGNATLKRLFKKIVNIGFAATNDSEQLKAISNLEADLTGIYSKGKVCLESKGCLQLEPGLTDIITNSRSYEELLAVWKGWRDASGKLMRTKYTDFVKAMNAAIKFSGFNDTGEYWRSWYETPTFEQDVRTLFEELEPLYVELHAYVRKRLKEKYGKDMFPETGHIPAHLFGNMWAQQWSNIYDLLVPFPGASSVDITAKMKEQNYNVTHMYRVAEDFFMSIGMEKMTDAFWQNSMLVKPTDRDVVCHASAWDFYDENDFRIKQCTSVTEDQLLTVHHEMGHIVYFQNYRHQPRLFRGGANPGFHEGMADIVSLSFQTPEHMKVIGLLDEVPQDSDSDINFLLKMALDKVAFLPFGYLIDQWRWSVFRGDTNSSNYNQHWWDLRCRFQGISSPVKRTEEDFDPGAKYHIPGNTPYIRYFVSFVVQFQWHEALCREAGNTRPLHR
;
A
#
# COMPACT_ATOMS: atom_id res chain seq x y z
N MET A 1 9.37 -24.09 34.17
CA MET A 1 9.12 -25.38 34.86
C MET A 1 7.87 -25.98 34.26
N TRP A 2 8.06 -26.85 33.27
CA TRP A 2 6.98 -27.64 32.67
C TRP A 2 6.95 -28.98 33.41
N GLY A 3 5.81 -29.35 33.97
CA GLY A 3 5.70 -30.56 34.78
C GLY A 3 4.25 -30.99 35.03
N ALA A 4 3.88 -32.07 34.31
CA ALA A 4 2.90 -33.10 34.64
C ALA A 4 1.39 -32.76 34.61
N LEU A 5 0.69 -33.27 33.60
CA LEU A 5 -0.13 -34.50 33.72
C LEU A 5 -0.74 -34.89 32.37
N ILE A 6 -0.11 -35.84 31.65
CA ILE A 6 -0.81 -36.66 30.65
C ILE A 6 -0.40 -38.10 30.94
N LEU A 7 -1.32 -38.84 31.56
CA LEU A 7 -1.21 -40.27 31.77
C LEU A 7 -1.65 -40.98 30.48
N GLY A 8 -0.77 -41.84 29.97
CA GLY A 8 -1.00 -42.62 28.75
C GLY A 8 -2.09 -43.66 28.92
N VAL A 9 -3.01 -43.69 27.95
CA VAL A 9 -3.82 -44.85 27.61
C VAL A 9 -3.73 -45.02 26.09
N LEU A 10 -3.16 -46.15 25.67
CA LEU A 10 -3.15 -46.62 24.29
C LEU A 10 -4.57 -47.04 23.90
N PHE A 11 -5.27 -46.19 23.14
CA PHE A 11 -6.39 -46.59 22.30
C PHE A 11 -6.29 -45.85 20.95
N ARG A 12 -6.24 -46.61 19.84
CA ARG A 12 -6.54 -46.10 18.50
C ARG A 12 -8.05 -45.82 18.44
N GLY A 13 -8.47 -44.72 19.05
CA GLY A 13 -9.76 -44.08 18.84
C GLY A 13 -9.51 -42.68 18.30
N ALA A 14 -10.39 -42.16 17.44
CA ALA A 14 -10.34 -40.76 17.05
C ALA A 14 -10.20 -39.91 18.32
N LEU A 15 -9.12 -39.12 18.43
CA LEU A 15 -8.96 -38.16 19.53
C LEU A 15 -10.23 -37.32 19.57
N THR A 16 -11.02 -37.45 20.64
CA THR A 16 -12.19 -36.62 20.85
C THR A 16 -11.72 -35.18 20.94
N GLN A 17 -12.05 -34.38 19.92
CA GLN A 17 -11.70 -32.97 19.89
C GLN A 17 -12.32 -32.23 21.09
N ILE A 18 -11.61 -31.22 21.60
CA ILE A 18 -12.05 -30.43 22.75
C ILE A 18 -13.17 -29.49 22.32
N SER A 19 -14.37 -29.65 22.89
CA SER A 19 -15.54 -28.80 22.61
C SER A 19 -15.85 -27.78 23.70
N ASP A 20 -15.13 -27.80 24.84
CA ASP A 20 -15.32 -26.85 25.94
C ASP A 20 -14.77 -25.46 25.56
N GLU A 21 -15.67 -24.48 25.41
CA GLU A 21 -15.32 -23.10 25.07
C GLU A 21 -14.53 -22.39 26.17
N ASN A 22 -14.64 -22.79 27.44
CA ASN A 22 -13.82 -22.19 28.50
C ASN A 22 -12.34 -22.58 28.33
N LEU A 23 -12.08 -23.83 27.97
CA LEU A 23 -10.73 -24.27 27.59
C LEU A 23 -10.25 -23.55 26.32
N GLY A 24 -11.16 -23.29 25.38
CA GLY A 24 -10.88 -22.51 24.18
C GLY A 24 -10.45 -21.06 24.51
N TRP A 25 -11.14 -20.38 25.42
CA TRP A 25 -10.77 -19.03 25.86
C TRP A 25 -9.44 -19.01 26.61
N ASN A 26 -9.17 -20.00 27.46
CA ASN A 26 -7.87 -20.12 28.12
C ASN A 26 -6.73 -20.25 27.10
N PHE A 27 -6.90 -21.12 26.10
CA PHE A 27 -5.94 -21.27 25.00
C PHE A 27 -5.72 -19.96 24.25
N VAL A 28 -6.80 -19.26 23.89
CA VAL A 28 -6.71 -17.96 23.20
C VAL A 28 -5.98 -16.91 24.02
N ASN A 29 -6.22 -16.83 25.33
CA ASN A 29 -5.57 -15.86 26.20
C ASN A 29 -4.06 -16.13 26.30
N GLU A 30 -3.66 -17.40 26.44
CA GLU A 30 -2.26 -17.81 26.43
C GLU A 30 -1.58 -17.50 25.09
N TYR A 31 -2.25 -17.86 23.99
CA TYR A 31 -1.79 -17.54 22.63
C TYR A 31 -1.60 -16.02 22.47
N ASN A 32 -2.59 -15.21 22.87
CA ASN A 32 -2.58 -13.76 22.71
C ASN A 32 -1.39 -13.08 23.44
N ASN A 33 -1.04 -13.59 24.62
CA ASN A 33 0.11 -13.11 25.38
C ASN A 33 1.43 -13.51 24.71
N LYS A 34 1.54 -14.77 24.28
CA LYS A 34 2.78 -15.29 23.68
C LYS A 34 3.06 -14.66 22.32
N VAL A 35 2.04 -14.59 21.47
CA VAL A 35 2.15 -14.02 20.12
C VAL A 35 2.46 -12.53 20.17
N GLY A 36 1.90 -11.78 21.14
CA GLY A 36 2.19 -10.35 21.29
C GLY A 36 3.68 -10.07 21.51
N SER A 37 4.34 -10.84 22.38
CA SER A 37 5.79 -10.71 22.60
C SER A 37 6.60 -11.10 21.36
N LEU A 38 6.21 -12.15 20.65
CA LEU A 38 6.91 -12.59 19.44
C LEU A 38 6.77 -11.58 18.30
N TRP A 39 5.57 -11.03 18.09
CA TRP A 39 5.30 -10.01 17.09
C TRP A 39 6.05 -8.72 17.39
N ASN A 40 6.08 -8.27 18.65
CA ASN A 40 6.86 -7.10 19.07
C ASN A 40 8.37 -7.27 18.81
N GLU A 41 8.93 -8.45 19.08
CA GLU A 41 10.34 -8.73 18.79
C GLU A 41 10.62 -8.84 17.28
N ASN A 42 9.72 -9.46 16.52
CA ASN A 42 9.84 -9.55 15.07
C ASN A 42 9.79 -8.15 14.43
N VAL A 43 8.79 -7.34 14.76
CA VAL A 43 8.58 -6.02 14.16
C VAL A 43 9.71 -5.05 14.49
N LYS A 44 10.34 -5.13 15.68
CA LYS A 44 11.57 -4.38 16.00
C LYS A 44 12.73 -4.73 15.07
N LYS A 45 12.93 -6.02 14.78
CA LYS A 45 14.01 -6.48 13.88
C LYS A 45 13.71 -6.11 12.43
N SER A 46 12.45 -6.22 12.02
CA SER A 46 11.98 -5.76 10.71
C SER A 46 12.20 -4.24 10.55
N TRP A 47 11.78 -3.45 11.54
CA TRP A 47 12.02 -2.00 11.56
C TRP A 47 13.51 -1.65 11.38
N ASN A 48 14.39 -2.33 12.12
CA ASN A 48 15.84 -2.11 12.01
C ASN A 48 16.38 -2.43 10.62
N TYR A 49 15.86 -3.46 9.95
CA TYR A 49 16.23 -3.76 8.57
C TYR A 49 15.72 -2.68 7.60
N TYR A 50 14.41 -2.36 7.62
CA TYR A 50 13.82 -1.40 6.68
C TYR A 50 14.33 0.03 6.86
N THR A 51 14.86 0.37 8.04
CA THR A 51 15.49 1.66 8.34
C THR A 51 17.02 1.63 8.32
N ASN A 52 17.63 0.47 8.05
CA ASN A 52 19.08 0.30 7.87
C ASN A 52 19.38 -1.01 7.11
N LEU A 53 19.43 -0.92 5.78
CA LEU A 53 19.53 -2.06 4.87
C LEU A 53 20.92 -2.71 4.86
N THR A 54 21.16 -3.63 5.79
CA THR A 54 22.40 -4.43 5.90
C THR A 54 22.10 -5.92 5.90
N ASP A 55 23.07 -6.73 5.45
CA ASP A 55 22.95 -8.19 5.45
C ASP A 55 22.77 -8.73 6.88
N TYR A 56 23.42 -8.11 7.86
CA TYR A 56 23.25 -8.44 9.28
C TYR A 56 21.80 -8.23 9.74
N ASN A 57 21.21 -7.06 9.47
CA ASN A 57 19.83 -6.80 9.87
C ASN A 57 18.84 -7.72 9.13
N LEU A 58 19.12 -8.05 7.87
CA LEU A 58 18.33 -9.02 7.10
C LEU A 58 18.37 -10.42 7.74
N GLU A 59 19.55 -10.89 8.13
CA GLU A 59 19.71 -12.19 8.79
C GLU A 59 18.96 -12.21 10.13
N VAL A 60 19.10 -11.15 10.94
CA VAL A 60 18.42 -11.01 12.23
C VAL A 60 16.90 -11.00 12.06
N MET A 61 16.38 -10.22 11.10
CA MET A 61 14.96 -10.19 10.77
C MET A 61 14.46 -11.57 10.31
N THR A 62 15.14 -12.17 9.34
CA THR A 62 14.77 -13.47 8.76
C THR A 62 14.73 -14.56 9.82
N ASN A 63 15.75 -14.65 10.67
CA ASN A 63 15.77 -15.62 11.77
C ASN A 63 14.59 -15.43 12.74
N SER A 64 14.19 -14.18 12.99
CA SER A 64 13.01 -13.91 13.83
C SER A 64 11.70 -14.28 13.16
N THR A 65 11.60 -14.12 11.84
CA THR A 65 10.42 -14.54 11.06
C THR A 65 10.28 -16.06 11.05
N LEU A 66 11.39 -16.79 10.92
CA LEU A 66 11.39 -18.25 11.03
C LEU A 66 10.96 -18.74 12.41
N GLN A 67 11.43 -18.10 13.49
CA GLN A 67 11.00 -18.41 14.85
C GLN A 67 9.50 -18.21 15.06
N MET A 68 8.95 -17.13 14.48
CA MET A 68 7.51 -16.85 14.52
C MET A 68 6.72 -17.90 13.74
N ALA A 69 7.19 -18.30 12.55
CA ALA A 69 6.55 -19.34 11.76
C ALA A 69 6.50 -20.70 12.48
N GLU A 70 7.55 -21.07 13.22
CA GLU A 70 7.53 -22.29 14.04
C GLU A 70 6.53 -22.21 15.20
N PHE A 71 6.40 -21.04 15.84
CA PHE A 71 5.34 -20.82 16.83
C PHE A 71 3.94 -20.94 16.20
N ASP A 72 3.73 -20.34 15.03
CA ASP A 72 2.45 -20.40 14.33
C ASP A 72 2.06 -21.85 13.99
N LYS A 73 3.02 -22.68 13.54
CA LYS A 73 2.79 -24.12 13.32
C LYS A 73 2.37 -24.85 14.58
N GLU A 74 3.07 -24.61 15.70
CA GLU A 74 2.73 -25.23 16.99
C GLU A 74 1.34 -24.79 17.47
N ALA A 75 1.05 -23.49 17.38
CA ALA A 75 -0.23 -22.91 17.75
C ALA A 75 -1.37 -23.47 16.90
N ALA A 76 -1.21 -23.55 15.58
CA ALA A 76 -2.19 -24.11 14.66
C ALA A 76 -2.46 -25.59 14.96
N LYS A 77 -1.42 -26.38 15.23
CA LYS A 77 -1.54 -27.79 15.62
C LYS A 77 -2.32 -27.94 16.92
N ASN A 78 -2.02 -27.15 17.93
CA ASN A 78 -2.71 -27.18 19.22
C ASN A 78 -4.17 -26.72 19.08
N ALA A 79 -4.41 -25.66 18.31
CA ALA A 79 -5.77 -25.16 18.02
C ALA A 79 -6.63 -26.20 17.28
N SER A 80 -6.01 -27.01 16.41
CA SER A 80 -6.70 -28.09 15.65
C SER A 80 -7.18 -29.26 16.52
N THR A 81 -6.75 -29.33 17.80
CA THR A 81 -7.29 -30.30 18.76
C THR A 81 -8.67 -29.92 19.28
N PHE A 82 -9.10 -28.67 19.07
CA PHE A 82 -10.43 -28.19 19.44
C PHE A 82 -11.42 -28.40 18.30
N ALA A 83 -12.68 -28.71 18.65
CA ALA A 83 -13.80 -28.77 17.71
C ALA A 83 -14.30 -27.35 17.36
N HIS A 84 -13.38 -26.47 16.95
CA HIS A 84 -13.61 -25.03 16.90
C HIS A 84 -14.70 -24.60 15.91
N ASP A 85 -14.98 -25.41 14.89
CA ASP A 85 -16.09 -25.15 13.97
C ASP A 85 -17.47 -25.33 14.65
N GLY A 86 -17.53 -26.11 15.73
CA GLY A 86 -18.72 -26.34 16.53
C GLY A 86 -18.93 -25.35 17.68
N PHE A 87 -18.00 -24.42 17.92
CA PHE A 87 -18.18 -23.37 18.94
C PHE A 87 -19.39 -22.48 18.61
N GLY A 88 -20.24 -22.27 19.60
CA GLY A 88 -21.37 -21.36 19.56
C GLY A 88 -20.94 -19.89 19.70
N ASN A 89 -19.84 -19.59 20.39
CA ASN A 89 -19.30 -18.24 20.46
C ASN A 89 -18.60 -17.85 19.14
N ALA A 90 -19.19 -16.90 18.42
CA ALA A 90 -18.69 -16.46 17.11
C ALA A 90 -17.28 -15.83 17.17
N THR A 91 -16.96 -15.09 18.24
CA THR A 91 -15.65 -14.47 18.45
C THR A 91 -14.58 -15.52 18.64
N LEU A 92 -14.83 -16.48 19.54
CA LEU A 92 -13.92 -17.60 19.80
C LEU A 92 -13.68 -18.42 18.53
N LYS A 93 -14.76 -18.77 17.83
CA LYS A 93 -14.70 -19.47 16.54
C LYS A 93 -13.85 -18.72 15.51
N ARG A 94 -14.00 -17.39 15.40
CA ARG A 94 -13.20 -16.58 14.48
C ARG A 94 -11.73 -16.53 14.88
N LEU A 95 -11.41 -16.43 16.18
CA LEU A 95 -10.02 -16.46 16.67
C LEU A 95 -9.36 -17.79 16.31
N PHE A 96 -10.01 -18.93 16.56
CA PHE A 96 -9.49 -20.24 16.18
C PHE A 96 -9.27 -20.37 14.67
N LYS A 97 -10.21 -19.92 13.84
CA LYS A 97 -10.03 -19.90 12.37
C LYS A 97 -8.78 -19.12 11.96
N LYS A 98 -8.49 -17.99 12.62
CA LYS A 98 -7.28 -17.20 12.36
C LYS A 98 -6.00 -17.86 12.90
N ILE A 99 -6.05 -18.55 14.05
CA ILE A 99 -4.88 -19.27 14.60
C ILE A 99 -4.48 -20.46 13.71
N VAL A 100 -5.46 -21.16 13.13
CA VAL A 100 -5.20 -22.33 12.26
C VAL A 100 -4.75 -21.90 10.86
N ASN A 101 -5.21 -20.76 10.36
CA ASN A 101 -4.79 -20.23 9.06
C ASN A 101 -3.46 -19.48 9.17
N ILE A 102 -2.36 -20.21 9.01
CA ILE A 102 -0.99 -19.69 9.16
C ILE A 102 -0.32 -19.31 7.83
N GLY A 103 -1.07 -19.31 6.71
CA GLY A 103 -0.59 -18.85 5.41
C GLY A 103 0.70 -19.55 4.95
N PHE A 104 1.75 -18.76 4.64
CA PHE A 104 3.03 -19.31 4.19
C PHE A 104 3.73 -20.16 5.25
N ALA A 105 3.51 -19.89 6.55
CA ALA A 105 4.13 -20.65 7.63
C ALA A 105 3.71 -22.13 7.66
N ALA A 106 2.66 -22.53 6.92
CA ALA A 106 2.24 -23.93 6.82
C ALA A 106 3.26 -24.84 6.11
N THR A 107 4.22 -24.30 5.37
CA THR A 107 5.23 -25.14 4.70
C THR A 107 6.05 -25.96 5.70
N ASN A 108 6.28 -27.22 5.37
CA ASN A 108 7.13 -28.12 6.14
C ASN A 108 8.63 -27.84 5.96
N ASP A 109 8.98 -26.96 5.00
CA ASP A 109 10.35 -26.62 4.68
C ASP A 109 10.68 -25.19 5.18
N SER A 110 11.38 -25.10 6.31
CA SER A 110 11.83 -23.81 6.85
C SER A 110 12.87 -23.11 5.95
N GLU A 111 13.63 -23.86 5.14
CA GLU A 111 14.55 -23.27 4.16
C GLU A 111 13.79 -22.64 3.01
N GLN A 112 12.59 -23.14 2.67
CA GLN A 112 11.71 -22.48 1.70
C GLN A 112 11.24 -21.11 2.20
N LEU A 113 10.85 -20.98 3.47
CA LEU A 113 10.49 -19.68 4.06
C LEU A 113 11.68 -18.71 4.06
N LYS A 114 12.87 -19.21 4.40
CA LYS A 114 14.11 -18.44 4.36
C LYS A 114 14.42 -17.96 2.94
N ALA A 115 14.25 -18.83 1.95
CA ALA A 115 14.44 -18.48 0.54
C ALA A 115 13.44 -17.42 0.07
N ILE A 116 12.16 -17.50 0.46
CA ILE A 116 11.15 -16.47 0.18
C ILE A 116 11.58 -15.12 0.80
N SER A 117 11.96 -15.12 2.08
CA SER A 117 12.43 -13.92 2.79
C SER A 117 13.63 -13.27 2.10
N ASN A 118 14.62 -14.07 1.71
CA ASN A 118 15.83 -13.57 1.03
C ASN A 118 15.52 -13.06 -0.38
N LEU A 119 14.64 -13.73 -1.14
CA LEU A 119 14.22 -13.27 -2.46
C LEU A 119 13.46 -11.94 -2.38
N GLU A 120 12.54 -11.79 -1.42
CA GLU A 120 11.82 -10.53 -1.19
C GLU A 120 12.79 -9.39 -0.80
N ALA A 121 13.76 -9.69 0.07
CA ALA A 121 14.80 -8.74 0.46
C ALA A 121 15.70 -8.34 -0.71
N ASP A 122 16.10 -9.28 -1.57
CA ASP A 122 16.86 -9.01 -2.80
C ASP A 122 16.07 -8.09 -3.73
N LEU A 123 14.80 -8.41 -3.99
CA LEU A 123 13.90 -7.64 -4.85
C LEU A 123 13.71 -6.22 -4.30
N THR A 124 13.41 -6.09 -3.00
CA THR A 124 13.23 -4.81 -2.31
C THR A 124 14.54 -4.01 -2.26
N GLY A 125 15.67 -4.68 -2.11
CA GLY A 125 17.01 -4.10 -2.12
C GLY A 125 17.37 -3.50 -3.47
N ILE A 126 17.12 -4.22 -4.57
CA ILE A 126 17.29 -3.72 -5.95
C ILE A 126 16.45 -2.45 -6.14
N TYR A 127 15.18 -2.46 -5.71
CA TYR A 127 14.31 -1.30 -5.82
C TYR A 127 14.85 -0.12 -5.00
N SER A 128 15.13 -0.32 -3.71
CA SER A 128 15.43 0.76 -2.76
C SER A 128 16.80 1.39 -2.99
N LYS A 129 17.75 0.62 -3.52
CA LYS A 129 19.12 1.08 -3.81
C LYS A 129 19.30 1.57 -5.25
N GLY A 130 18.29 1.39 -6.12
CA GLY A 130 18.34 1.76 -7.53
C GLY A 130 18.69 3.23 -7.75
N LYS A 131 19.57 3.49 -8.72
CA LYS A 131 20.00 4.84 -9.13
C LYS A 131 20.01 4.96 -10.64
N VAL A 132 19.64 6.13 -11.13
CA VAL A 132 19.69 6.47 -12.56
C VAL A 132 20.68 7.61 -12.75
N CYS A 133 21.67 7.39 -13.59
CA CYS A 133 22.68 8.39 -13.91
C CYS A 133 22.26 9.17 -15.16
N LEU A 134 22.02 10.47 -14.99
CA LEU A 134 21.68 11.39 -16.07
C LEU A 134 22.89 12.28 -16.35
N GLU A 135 23.23 12.48 -17.63
CA GLU A 135 24.49 13.11 -18.07
C GLU A 135 24.81 14.43 -17.35
N SER A 136 23.81 15.25 -17.02
CA SER A 136 23.98 16.56 -16.36
C SER A 136 23.58 16.61 -14.88
N LYS A 137 23.02 15.53 -14.31
CA LYS A 137 22.48 15.52 -12.93
C LYS A 137 23.10 14.48 -12.00
N GLY A 138 24.09 13.74 -12.50
CA GLY A 138 24.70 12.65 -11.75
C GLY A 138 23.73 11.49 -11.53
N CYS A 139 24.03 10.64 -10.55
CA CYS A 139 23.23 9.46 -10.25
C CYS A 139 22.22 9.74 -9.12
N LEU A 140 20.94 9.68 -9.46
CA LEU A 140 19.83 10.01 -8.56
C LEU A 140 19.08 8.73 -8.16
N GLN A 141 18.73 8.64 -6.88
CA GLN A 141 17.75 7.66 -6.39
C GLN A 141 16.32 8.10 -6.77
N LEU A 142 15.36 7.17 -6.67
CA LEU A 142 13.95 7.48 -6.90
C LEU A 142 13.49 8.66 -6.03
N GLU A 143 13.59 8.51 -4.71
CA GLU A 143 13.17 9.54 -3.75
C GLU A 143 14.37 10.29 -3.14
N PRO A 144 14.37 11.63 -3.16
CA PRO A 144 13.45 12.51 -3.90
C PRO A 144 13.87 12.72 -5.37
N GLY A 145 15.09 12.31 -5.76
CA GLY A 145 15.76 12.80 -6.97
C GLY A 145 15.01 12.59 -8.29
N LEU A 146 14.64 11.37 -8.64
CA LEU A 146 13.90 11.11 -9.90
C LEU A 146 12.43 11.54 -9.79
N THR A 147 11.82 11.42 -8.60
CA THR A 147 10.47 11.88 -8.32
C THR A 147 10.35 13.38 -8.56
N ASP A 148 11.31 14.18 -8.09
CA ASP A 148 11.36 15.63 -8.31
C ASP A 148 11.42 15.98 -9.81
N ILE A 149 12.19 15.23 -10.60
CA ILE A 149 12.29 15.50 -12.05
C ILE A 149 10.99 15.13 -12.75
N ILE A 150 10.42 13.94 -12.49
CA ILE A 150 9.22 13.49 -13.20
C ILE A 150 7.99 14.33 -12.84
N THR A 151 7.94 14.87 -11.62
CA THR A 151 6.88 15.79 -11.17
C THR A 151 6.99 17.16 -11.83
N ASN A 152 8.19 17.74 -11.92
CA ASN A 152 8.36 19.14 -12.30
C ASN A 152 8.75 19.37 -13.77
N SER A 153 9.38 18.39 -14.43
CA SER A 153 9.80 18.55 -15.82
C SER A 153 8.60 18.57 -16.78
N ARG A 154 8.75 19.32 -17.85
CA ARG A 154 7.81 19.34 -18.99
C ARG A 154 8.54 19.07 -20.31
N SER A 155 9.80 18.60 -20.28
CA SER A 155 10.53 18.13 -21.47
C SER A 155 10.20 16.67 -21.72
N TYR A 156 9.77 16.34 -22.94
CA TYR A 156 9.44 14.96 -23.31
C TYR A 156 10.66 14.04 -23.15
N GLU A 157 11.81 14.48 -23.63
CA GLU A 157 13.07 13.72 -23.63
C GLU A 157 13.59 13.49 -22.22
N GLU A 158 13.53 14.49 -21.35
CA GLU A 158 13.96 14.35 -19.94
C GLU A 158 13.04 13.39 -19.18
N LEU A 159 11.73 13.54 -19.34
CA LEU A 159 10.74 12.64 -18.75
C LEU A 159 10.93 11.20 -19.24
N LEU A 160 11.24 11.02 -20.54
CA LEU A 160 11.50 9.72 -21.12
C LEU A 160 12.78 9.09 -20.56
N ALA A 161 13.86 9.88 -20.45
CA ALA A 161 15.13 9.42 -19.91
C ALA A 161 14.98 8.95 -18.45
N VAL A 162 14.24 9.71 -17.63
CA VAL A 162 13.95 9.35 -16.23
C VAL A 162 13.08 8.09 -16.16
N TRP A 163 11.98 8.05 -16.92
CA TRP A 163 11.03 6.94 -16.90
C TRP A 163 11.66 5.62 -17.34
N LYS A 164 12.47 5.65 -18.41
CA LYS A 164 13.17 4.48 -18.96
C LYS A 164 14.32 4.09 -18.04
N GLY A 165 15.13 5.06 -17.63
CA GLY A 165 16.27 4.84 -16.74
C GLY A 165 15.83 4.15 -15.46
N TRP A 166 14.71 4.55 -14.86
CA TRP A 166 14.20 3.91 -13.65
C TRP A 166 13.85 2.44 -13.87
N ARG A 167 13.18 2.10 -14.98
CA ARG A 167 12.82 0.72 -15.33
C ARG A 167 14.05 -0.15 -15.60
N ASP A 168 15.07 0.42 -16.25
CA ASP A 168 16.33 -0.26 -16.51
C ASP A 168 17.14 -0.50 -15.23
N ALA A 169 17.16 0.48 -14.31
CA ALA A 169 17.91 0.42 -13.06
C ALA A 169 17.22 -0.36 -11.94
N SER A 170 15.92 -0.69 -12.09
CA SER A 170 15.14 -1.43 -11.09
C SER A 170 14.53 -2.68 -11.71
N GLY A 171 13.35 -2.56 -12.32
CA GLY A 171 12.53 -3.67 -12.80
C GLY A 171 13.30 -4.67 -13.67
N LYS A 172 14.07 -4.20 -14.65
CA LYS A 172 14.86 -5.06 -15.55
C LYS A 172 15.77 -6.06 -14.81
N LEU A 173 16.29 -5.68 -13.65
CA LEU A 173 17.21 -6.52 -12.85
C LEU A 173 16.49 -7.62 -12.05
N MET A 174 15.17 -7.57 -11.95
CA MET A 174 14.39 -8.41 -11.03
C MET A 174 13.73 -9.62 -11.69
N ARG A 175 13.62 -9.66 -13.03
CA ARG A 175 12.74 -10.61 -13.74
C ARG A 175 12.93 -12.08 -13.33
N THR A 176 14.18 -12.56 -13.31
CA THR A 176 14.49 -13.95 -12.93
C THR A 176 14.18 -14.20 -11.46
N LYS A 177 14.65 -13.31 -10.57
CA LYS A 177 14.40 -13.41 -9.13
C LYS A 177 12.90 -13.41 -8.80
N TYR A 178 12.12 -12.58 -9.51
CA TYR A 178 10.67 -12.53 -9.35
C TYR A 178 9.99 -13.83 -9.81
N THR A 179 10.50 -14.45 -10.88
CA THR A 179 10.01 -15.76 -11.32
C THR A 179 10.24 -16.83 -10.25
N ASP A 180 11.42 -16.84 -9.63
CA ASP A 180 11.75 -17.79 -8.56
C ASP A 180 10.96 -17.51 -7.29
N PHE A 181 10.74 -16.23 -6.98
CA PHE A 181 9.90 -15.76 -5.88
C PHE A 181 8.45 -16.25 -6.02
N VAL A 182 7.83 -16.03 -7.18
CA VAL A 182 6.45 -16.51 -7.47
C VAL A 182 6.34 -18.02 -7.30
N LYS A 183 7.31 -18.78 -7.82
CA LYS A 183 7.34 -20.25 -7.66
C LYS A 183 7.43 -20.66 -6.20
N ALA A 184 8.32 -20.03 -5.44
CA ALA A 184 8.52 -20.34 -4.02
C ALA A 184 7.27 -20.02 -3.19
N MET A 185 6.66 -18.85 -3.41
CA MET A 185 5.41 -18.45 -2.75
C MET A 185 4.26 -19.40 -3.05
N ASN A 186 4.03 -19.73 -4.32
CA ASN A 186 2.98 -20.66 -4.71
C ASN A 186 3.22 -22.09 -4.20
N ALA A 187 4.48 -22.52 -4.08
CA ALA A 187 4.80 -23.81 -3.50
C ALA A 187 4.52 -23.83 -1.98
N ALA A 188 4.87 -22.77 -1.25
CA ALA A 188 4.64 -22.67 0.18
C ALA A 188 3.14 -22.57 0.52
N ILE A 189 2.36 -21.76 -0.21
CA ILE A 189 0.96 -21.51 0.14
C ILE A 189 0.04 -22.70 -0.08
N LYS A 190 0.42 -23.65 -0.93
CA LYS A 190 -0.31 -24.91 -1.13
C LYS A 190 -0.45 -25.74 0.14
N PHE A 191 0.49 -25.62 1.09
CA PHE A 191 0.37 -26.27 2.39
C PHE A 191 -0.77 -25.72 3.25
N SER A 192 -1.22 -24.48 2.97
CA SER A 192 -2.42 -23.88 3.58
C SER A 192 -3.71 -24.16 2.79
N GLY A 193 -3.67 -25.01 1.77
CA GLY A 193 -4.85 -25.45 1.02
C GLY A 193 -5.33 -24.48 -0.07
N PHE A 194 -4.56 -23.44 -0.40
CA PHE A 194 -4.84 -22.53 -1.51
C PHE A 194 -4.14 -23.00 -2.80
N ASN A 195 -4.75 -22.78 -3.96
CA ASN A 195 -4.16 -23.16 -5.25
C ASN A 195 -2.96 -22.30 -5.60
N ASP A 196 -3.03 -21.01 -5.29
CA ASP A 196 -2.00 -20.02 -5.56
C ASP A 196 -2.02 -18.87 -4.54
N THR A 197 -0.98 -18.05 -4.56
CA THR A 197 -0.81 -16.90 -3.66
C THR A 197 -1.91 -15.85 -3.84
N GLY A 198 -2.38 -15.64 -5.07
CA GLY A 198 -3.45 -14.68 -5.35
C GLY A 198 -4.77 -15.10 -4.72
N GLU A 199 -5.10 -16.40 -4.74
CA GLU A 199 -6.27 -16.95 -4.03
C GLU A 199 -6.18 -16.69 -2.53
N TYR A 200 -5.01 -16.97 -1.93
CA TYR A 200 -4.78 -16.67 -0.52
C TYR A 200 -5.02 -15.20 -0.20
N TRP A 201 -4.50 -14.28 -1.00
CA TRP A 201 -4.71 -12.84 -0.77
C TRP A 201 -6.16 -12.40 -0.92
N ARG A 202 -6.89 -12.93 -1.92
CA ARG A 202 -8.32 -12.64 -2.09
C ARG A 202 -9.16 -13.19 -0.93
N SER A 203 -8.73 -14.28 -0.29
CA SER A 203 -9.42 -14.86 0.86
C SER A 203 -9.53 -13.91 2.07
N TRP A 204 -8.65 -12.91 2.17
CA TRP A 204 -8.66 -11.94 3.28
C TRP A 204 -9.86 -11.00 3.26
N TYR A 205 -10.58 -10.93 2.14
CA TYR A 205 -11.83 -10.18 2.03
C TYR A 205 -13.04 -10.99 2.49
N GLU A 206 -12.89 -12.31 2.67
CA GLU A 206 -13.95 -13.23 3.11
C GLU A 206 -15.22 -13.17 2.23
N THR A 207 -15.06 -12.77 0.96
CA THR A 207 -16.13 -12.60 -0.02
C THR A 207 -15.91 -13.54 -1.22
N PRO A 208 -16.73 -14.60 -1.39
CA PRO A 208 -16.55 -15.56 -2.49
C PRO A 208 -16.63 -14.93 -3.89
N THR A 209 -17.36 -13.82 -4.04
CA THR A 209 -17.55 -13.08 -5.29
C THR A 209 -16.56 -11.94 -5.48
N PHE A 210 -15.53 -11.81 -4.64
CA PHE A 210 -14.68 -10.61 -4.56
C PHE A 210 -14.11 -10.15 -5.91
N GLU A 211 -13.61 -11.07 -6.74
CA GLU A 211 -13.06 -10.73 -8.06
C GLU A 211 -14.13 -10.16 -9.01
N GLN A 212 -15.37 -10.64 -8.91
CA GLN A 212 -16.50 -10.13 -9.68
C GLN A 212 -16.97 -8.78 -9.13
N ASP A 213 -17.05 -8.63 -7.82
CA ASP A 213 -17.50 -7.39 -7.18
C ASP A 213 -16.59 -6.21 -7.54
N VAL A 214 -15.27 -6.41 -7.45
CA VAL A 214 -14.26 -5.41 -7.84
C VAL A 214 -14.35 -5.08 -9.33
N ARG A 215 -14.60 -6.07 -10.20
CA ARG A 215 -14.76 -5.86 -11.63
C ARG A 215 -15.99 -5.00 -11.93
N THR A 216 -17.13 -5.33 -11.32
CA THR A 216 -18.37 -4.57 -11.50
C THR A 216 -18.21 -3.13 -11.04
N LEU A 217 -17.55 -2.90 -9.89
CA LEU A 217 -17.22 -1.54 -9.43
C LEU A 217 -16.32 -0.79 -10.42
N PHE A 218 -15.34 -1.46 -11.02
CA PHE A 218 -14.49 -0.84 -12.04
C PHE A 218 -15.30 -0.43 -13.28
N GLU A 219 -16.18 -1.31 -13.76
CA GLU A 219 -17.05 -1.06 -14.93
C GLU A 219 -18.03 0.10 -14.67
N GLU A 220 -18.56 0.23 -13.45
CA GLU A 220 -19.45 1.34 -13.07
C GLU A 220 -18.73 2.70 -13.05
N LEU A 221 -17.43 2.72 -12.69
CA LEU A 221 -16.62 3.92 -12.58
C LEU A 221 -15.87 4.29 -13.87
N GLU A 222 -15.74 3.33 -14.80
CA GLU A 222 -15.04 3.49 -16.07
C GLU A 222 -15.53 4.70 -16.91
N PRO A 223 -16.84 5.02 -17.02
CA PRO A 223 -17.29 6.15 -17.83
C PRO A 223 -16.66 7.49 -17.43
N LEU A 224 -16.52 7.76 -16.13
CA LEU A 224 -15.88 8.99 -15.65
C LEU A 224 -14.38 9.03 -15.97
N TYR A 225 -13.71 7.88 -15.87
CA TYR A 225 -12.30 7.75 -16.24
C TYR A 225 -12.07 8.02 -17.73
N VAL A 226 -12.95 7.51 -18.61
CA VAL A 226 -12.82 7.69 -20.07
C VAL A 226 -12.91 9.17 -20.45
N GLU A 227 -13.84 9.93 -19.86
CA GLU A 227 -13.95 11.37 -20.08
C GLU A 227 -12.71 12.13 -19.59
N LEU A 228 -12.22 11.79 -18.38
CA LEU A 228 -10.99 12.36 -17.83
C LEU A 228 -9.78 12.07 -18.73
N HIS A 229 -9.63 10.81 -19.19
CA HIS A 229 -8.58 10.40 -20.10
C HIS A 229 -8.62 11.19 -21.41
N ALA A 230 -9.81 11.32 -22.02
CA ALA A 230 -9.98 12.06 -23.26
C ALA A 230 -9.59 13.53 -23.12
N TYR A 231 -10.00 14.18 -22.03
CA TYR A 231 -9.63 15.55 -21.69
C TYR A 231 -8.11 15.70 -21.54
N VAL A 232 -7.49 14.88 -20.70
CA VAL A 232 -6.04 14.93 -20.43
C VAL A 232 -5.24 14.64 -21.70
N ARG A 233 -5.64 13.64 -22.49
CA ARG A 233 -5.00 13.34 -23.78
C ARG A 233 -5.01 14.53 -24.72
N LYS A 234 -6.12 15.25 -24.82
CA LYS A 234 -6.22 16.45 -25.66
C LYS A 234 -5.23 17.52 -25.21
N ARG A 235 -5.19 17.83 -23.91
CA ARG A 235 -4.29 18.84 -23.33
C ARG A 235 -2.81 18.47 -23.49
N LEU A 236 -2.46 17.20 -23.29
CA LEU A 236 -1.09 16.74 -23.48
C LEU A 236 -0.68 16.78 -24.97
N LYS A 237 -1.58 16.50 -25.91
CA LYS A 237 -1.31 16.67 -27.35
C LYS A 237 -1.08 18.13 -27.73
N GLU A 238 -1.81 19.06 -27.13
CA GLU A 238 -1.58 20.50 -27.31
C GLU A 238 -0.19 20.92 -26.80
N LYS A 239 0.28 20.34 -25.69
CA LYS A 239 1.59 20.63 -25.10
C LYS A 239 2.77 20.01 -25.85
N TYR A 240 2.70 18.71 -26.16
CA TYR A 240 3.83 17.91 -26.64
C TYR A 240 3.82 17.66 -28.15
N GLY A 241 2.73 18.01 -28.83
CA GLY A 241 2.53 17.72 -30.25
C GLY A 241 1.95 16.33 -30.49
N LYS A 242 1.03 16.25 -31.45
CA LYS A 242 0.30 15.01 -31.78
C LYS A 242 1.21 13.86 -32.25
N ASP A 243 2.35 14.18 -32.85
CA ASP A 243 3.27 13.20 -33.46
C ASP A 243 4.03 12.38 -32.41
N MET A 244 4.02 12.85 -31.16
CA MET A 244 4.59 12.14 -30.00
C MET A 244 3.63 11.11 -29.38
N PHE A 245 2.42 10.94 -29.95
CA PHE A 245 1.39 10.03 -29.44
C PHE A 245 1.14 8.89 -30.43
N PRO A 246 0.81 7.68 -29.93
CA PRO A 246 0.43 6.58 -30.80
C PRO A 246 -0.95 6.83 -31.45
N GLU A 247 -1.12 6.34 -32.68
CA GLU A 247 -2.38 6.42 -33.44
C GLU A 247 -3.53 5.66 -32.75
N THR A 248 -3.20 4.67 -31.91
CA THR A 248 -4.16 3.87 -31.13
C THR A 248 -4.93 4.68 -30.08
N GLY A 249 -4.57 5.94 -29.86
CA GLY A 249 -5.25 6.82 -28.91
C GLY A 249 -4.78 6.71 -27.46
N HIS A 250 -3.76 5.89 -27.18
CA HIS A 250 -3.16 5.81 -25.85
C HIS A 250 -2.31 7.06 -25.54
N ILE A 251 -2.04 7.30 -24.25
CA ILE A 251 -1.12 8.35 -23.79
C ILE A 251 0.23 7.73 -23.41
N PRO A 252 1.38 8.30 -23.84
CA PRO A 252 2.68 7.84 -23.39
C PRO A 252 2.86 7.90 -21.86
N ALA A 253 3.26 6.79 -21.24
CA ALA A 253 3.24 6.59 -19.78
C ALA A 253 4.15 7.51 -18.92
N HIS A 254 4.97 8.36 -19.54
CA HIS A 254 5.96 9.20 -18.86
C HIS A 254 5.52 10.67 -18.71
N LEU A 255 4.31 11.02 -19.18
CA LEU A 255 3.84 12.40 -19.28
C LEU A 255 2.92 12.86 -18.14
N PHE A 256 2.83 12.10 -17.05
CA PHE A 256 1.78 12.25 -16.05
C PHE A 256 2.24 12.86 -14.72
N GLY A 257 3.46 13.39 -14.64
CA GLY A 257 3.95 13.96 -13.37
C GLY A 257 4.23 12.90 -12.29
N ASN A 258 4.24 11.61 -12.66
CA ASN A 258 4.37 10.48 -11.76
C ASN A 258 5.07 9.31 -12.48
N MET A 259 5.99 8.61 -11.79
CA MET A 259 6.80 7.53 -12.35
C MET A 259 6.00 6.35 -12.97
N TRP A 260 4.78 6.15 -12.49
CA TRP A 260 3.90 5.06 -12.90
C TRP A 260 2.63 5.54 -13.59
N ALA A 261 2.41 6.85 -13.69
CA ALA A 261 1.14 7.43 -14.13
C ALA A 261 -0.06 6.89 -13.32
N GLN A 262 0.14 6.65 -12.02
CA GLN A 262 -0.94 6.21 -11.12
C GLN A 262 -1.84 7.36 -10.68
N GLN A 263 -1.28 8.57 -10.63
CA GLN A 263 -1.89 9.82 -10.20
C GLN A 263 -1.33 10.93 -11.09
N TRP A 264 -2.18 11.87 -11.48
CA TRP A 264 -1.93 12.82 -12.56
C TRP A 264 -2.02 14.29 -12.09
N SER A 265 -2.22 14.55 -10.80
CA SER A 265 -2.35 15.91 -10.26
C SER A 265 -1.09 16.76 -10.42
N ASN A 266 0.09 16.13 -10.49
CA ASN A 266 1.36 16.82 -10.72
C ASN A 266 1.51 17.51 -12.09
N ILE A 267 0.60 17.27 -13.04
CA ILE A 267 0.52 17.99 -14.32
C ILE A 267 -0.70 18.94 -14.39
N TYR A 268 -1.30 19.27 -13.24
CA TYR A 268 -2.49 20.11 -13.18
C TYR A 268 -2.31 21.49 -13.84
N ASP A 269 -1.10 22.06 -13.82
CA ASP A 269 -0.72 23.28 -14.53
C ASP A 269 -1.03 23.23 -16.04
N LEU A 270 -0.96 22.05 -16.66
CA LEU A 270 -1.31 21.85 -18.08
C LEU A 270 -2.82 21.66 -18.31
N LEU A 271 -3.55 21.35 -17.24
CA LEU A 271 -4.91 20.82 -17.28
C LEU A 271 -5.95 21.78 -16.71
N VAL A 272 -5.56 22.96 -16.24
CA VAL A 272 -6.49 23.94 -15.62
C VAL A 272 -7.64 24.29 -16.59
N PRO A 273 -8.90 23.96 -16.27
CA PRO A 273 -10.06 24.30 -17.10
C PRO A 273 -10.33 25.80 -17.16
N PHE A 274 -10.22 26.48 -16.02
CA PHE A 274 -10.47 27.92 -15.87
C PHE A 274 -9.24 28.62 -15.28
N PRO A 275 -8.27 29.05 -16.11
CA PRO A 275 -7.03 29.68 -15.65
C PRO A 275 -7.22 31.05 -14.97
N GLY A 276 -8.37 31.70 -15.18
CA GLY A 276 -8.70 32.97 -14.54
C GLY A 276 -9.22 32.85 -13.11
N ALA A 277 -9.56 31.64 -12.66
CA ALA A 277 -10.02 31.38 -11.31
C ALA A 277 -8.82 31.30 -10.34
N SER A 278 -9.02 31.71 -9.09
CA SER A 278 -7.98 31.72 -8.07
C SER A 278 -7.49 30.31 -7.77
N SER A 279 -6.18 30.09 -7.80
CA SER A 279 -5.53 28.88 -7.30
C SER A 279 -4.29 29.26 -6.49
N VAL A 280 -3.95 28.44 -5.50
CA VAL A 280 -2.77 28.62 -4.65
C VAL A 280 -1.87 27.40 -4.78
N ASP A 281 -0.59 27.65 -5.00
CA ASP A 281 0.45 26.62 -4.89
C ASP A 281 0.72 26.37 -3.40
N ILE A 282 0.12 25.29 -2.89
CA ILE A 282 0.23 24.87 -1.50
C ILE A 282 1.68 24.58 -1.14
N THR A 283 2.47 23.99 -2.05
CA THR A 283 3.89 23.70 -1.83
C THR A 283 4.68 24.99 -1.66
N ALA A 284 4.45 25.99 -2.51
CA ALA A 284 5.10 27.30 -2.39
C ALA A 284 4.72 27.99 -1.08
N LYS A 285 3.43 27.97 -0.71
CA LYS A 285 2.93 28.58 0.54
C LYS A 285 3.51 27.91 1.80
N MET A 286 3.61 26.59 1.81
CA MET A 286 4.28 25.84 2.89
C MET A 286 5.74 26.28 3.05
N LYS A 287 6.47 26.43 1.93
CA LYS A 287 7.87 26.89 1.94
C LYS A 287 8.00 28.34 2.41
N GLU A 288 7.12 29.24 1.96
CA GLU A 288 7.05 30.63 2.42
C GLU A 288 6.85 30.71 3.94
N GLN A 289 6.03 29.82 4.50
CA GLN A 289 5.76 29.70 5.93
C GLN A 289 6.82 28.91 6.69
N ASN A 290 7.92 28.50 6.06
CA ASN A 290 9.00 27.71 6.66
C ASN A 290 8.53 26.37 7.26
N TYR A 291 7.56 25.70 6.61
CA TYR A 291 7.18 24.35 7.00
C TYR A 291 8.40 23.43 6.99
N ASN A 292 8.54 22.66 8.06
CA ASN A 292 9.45 21.51 8.11
C ASN A 292 8.64 20.22 8.23
N VAL A 293 9.32 19.08 8.12
CA VAL A 293 8.66 17.77 8.16
C VAL A 293 7.88 17.57 9.46
N THR A 294 8.46 17.88 10.62
CA THR A 294 7.75 17.75 11.91
C THR A 294 6.45 18.56 11.93
N HIS A 295 6.46 19.78 11.39
CA HIS A 295 5.27 20.62 11.30
C HIS A 295 4.19 19.99 10.42
N MET A 296 4.55 19.35 9.29
CA MET A 296 3.58 18.61 8.46
C MET A 296 2.86 17.50 9.24
N TYR A 297 3.60 16.74 10.06
CA TYR A 297 3.01 15.70 10.90
C TYR A 297 2.16 16.28 12.05
N ARG A 298 2.54 17.45 12.60
CA ARG A 298 1.73 18.13 13.61
C ARG A 298 0.42 18.65 13.04
N VAL A 299 0.43 19.20 11.83
CA VAL A 299 -0.80 19.58 11.12
C VAL A 299 -1.74 18.37 10.95
N ALA A 300 -1.20 17.20 10.60
CA ALA A 300 -2.00 15.98 10.51
C ALA A 300 -2.50 15.50 11.89
N GLU A 301 -1.67 15.55 12.94
CA GLU A 301 -2.09 15.21 14.31
C GLU A 301 -3.22 16.13 14.78
N ASP A 302 -3.10 17.44 14.55
CA ASP A 302 -4.11 18.45 14.91
C ASP A 302 -5.44 18.19 14.18
N PHE A 303 -5.40 17.77 12.92
CA PHE A 303 -6.60 17.35 12.18
C PHE A 303 -7.30 16.20 12.92
N PHE A 304 -6.59 15.12 13.23
CA PHE A 304 -7.20 13.94 13.88
C PHE A 304 -7.69 14.26 15.29
N MET A 305 -6.95 15.08 16.04
CA MET A 305 -7.38 15.57 17.36
C MET A 305 -8.66 16.41 17.27
N SER A 306 -8.82 17.22 16.21
CA SER A 306 -10.01 18.06 16.02
C SER A 306 -11.30 17.26 15.86
N ILE A 307 -11.21 16.02 15.38
CA ILE A 307 -12.34 15.08 15.27
C ILE A 307 -12.41 14.07 16.42
N GLY A 308 -11.72 14.36 17.55
CA GLY A 308 -11.83 13.60 18.78
C GLY A 308 -10.92 12.37 18.88
N MET A 309 -9.95 12.22 17.96
CA MET A 309 -8.96 11.15 18.06
C MET A 309 -7.86 11.48 19.09
N GLU A 310 -7.20 10.44 19.58
CA GLU A 310 -6.06 10.60 20.48
C GLU A 310 -4.86 11.24 19.76
N LYS A 311 -4.06 12.01 20.51
CA LYS A 311 -2.76 12.48 20.03
C LYS A 311 -1.81 11.31 19.80
N MET A 312 -0.75 11.52 19.01
CA MET A 312 0.30 10.54 18.85
C MET A 312 1.06 10.33 20.16
N THR A 313 1.59 9.13 20.36
CA THR A 313 2.37 8.79 21.57
C THR A 313 3.74 9.48 21.56
N ASP A 314 4.37 9.62 22.73
CA ASP A 314 5.74 10.13 22.79
C ASP A 314 6.72 9.20 22.05
N ALA A 315 6.46 7.89 22.09
CA ALA A 315 7.22 6.88 21.36
C ALA A 315 7.16 7.11 19.84
N PHE A 316 6.00 7.51 19.30
CA PHE A 316 5.86 7.85 17.88
C PHE A 316 6.84 8.94 17.46
N TRP A 317 6.88 10.05 18.21
CA TRP A 317 7.74 11.19 17.88
C TRP A 317 9.23 10.89 18.06
N GLN A 318 9.58 10.07 19.06
CA GLN A 318 10.97 9.72 19.36
C GLN A 318 11.55 8.68 18.39
N ASN A 319 10.73 7.72 17.93
CA ASN A 319 11.22 6.53 17.26
C ASN A 319 10.93 6.49 15.74
N SER A 320 10.05 7.35 15.22
CA SER A 320 9.72 7.37 13.78
C SER A 320 10.87 7.89 12.91
N MET A 321 10.94 7.40 11.67
CA MET A 321 11.86 7.89 10.65
C MET A 321 11.08 8.75 9.66
N LEU A 322 10.90 10.03 10.02
CA LEU A 322 10.09 10.98 9.23
C LEU A 322 10.89 11.67 8.12
N VAL A 323 12.23 11.63 8.20
CA VAL A 323 13.16 12.23 7.24
C VAL A 323 14.15 11.16 6.79
N LYS A 324 14.57 11.22 5.53
CA LYS A 324 15.59 10.33 4.99
C LYS A 324 16.95 10.53 5.71
N PRO A 325 17.54 9.49 6.31
CA PRO A 325 18.88 9.58 6.87
C PRO A 325 19.94 9.68 5.76
N THR A 326 21.05 10.35 6.04
CA THR A 326 22.14 10.55 5.09
C THR A 326 23.28 9.54 5.22
N ASP A 327 23.28 8.75 6.30
CA ASP A 327 24.36 7.85 6.70
C ASP A 327 24.11 6.38 6.33
N ARG A 328 22.92 6.03 5.81
CA ARG A 328 22.53 4.64 5.52
C ARG A 328 21.46 4.52 4.43
N ASP A 329 21.41 3.34 3.82
CA ASP A 329 20.34 2.96 2.89
C ASP A 329 19.08 2.53 3.66
N VAL A 330 17.93 3.00 3.21
CA VAL A 330 16.62 2.72 3.82
C VAL A 330 15.57 2.46 2.76
N VAL A 331 14.47 1.83 3.14
CA VAL A 331 13.27 1.77 2.29
C VAL A 331 12.49 3.06 2.46
N CYS A 332 12.54 3.93 1.46
CA CYS A 332 11.90 5.25 1.51
C CYS A 332 10.38 5.26 1.32
N HIS A 333 9.81 4.20 0.74
CA HIS A 333 8.36 4.11 0.56
C HIS A 333 7.64 4.26 1.91
N ALA A 334 6.64 5.13 1.97
CA ALA A 334 5.89 5.42 3.18
C ALA A 334 5.22 4.16 3.76
N SER A 335 5.15 4.08 5.08
CA SER A 335 4.54 2.95 5.80
C SER A 335 4.38 3.28 7.28
N ALA A 336 3.27 2.84 7.86
CA ALA A 336 2.98 2.87 9.29
C ALA A 336 3.16 1.50 9.95
N TRP A 337 3.61 1.48 11.20
CA TRP A 337 4.04 0.28 11.92
C TRP A 337 3.43 0.24 13.33
N ASP A 338 2.66 -0.82 13.63
CA ASP A 338 2.24 -1.18 15.00
C ASP A 338 3.27 -2.13 15.61
N PHE A 339 3.85 -1.77 16.76
CA PHE A 339 4.83 -2.61 17.43
C PHE A 339 4.20 -3.66 18.34
N TYR A 340 2.87 -3.73 18.41
CA TYR A 340 2.12 -4.71 19.19
C TYR A 340 2.47 -4.66 20.69
N ASP A 341 2.67 -3.47 21.24
CA ASP A 341 2.80 -3.25 22.69
C ASP A 341 1.82 -2.19 23.23
N GLU A 342 0.86 -1.78 22.40
CA GLU A 342 -0.18 -0.79 22.73
C GLU A 342 0.30 0.66 22.86
N ASN A 343 1.59 0.93 22.63
CA ASN A 343 2.18 2.25 22.85
C ASN A 343 3.12 2.71 21.72
N ASP A 344 3.94 1.81 21.18
CA ASP A 344 4.93 2.12 20.16
C ASP A 344 4.32 1.94 18.76
N PHE A 345 4.03 3.09 18.13
CA PHE A 345 3.53 3.18 16.77
C PHE A 345 4.46 4.10 16.01
N ARG A 346 4.83 3.77 14.77
CA ARG A 346 5.86 4.55 14.04
C ARG A 346 5.52 4.73 12.57
N ILE A 347 6.00 5.81 11.98
CA ILE A 347 6.01 6.03 10.53
C ILE A 347 7.44 6.00 10.00
N LYS A 348 7.62 5.35 8.85
CA LYS A 348 8.86 5.34 8.07
C LYS A 348 8.59 5.92 6.69
N GLN A 349 8.99 7.18 6.48
CA GLN A 349 8.79 7.94 5.24
C GLN A 349 9.97 8.88 4.98
N CYS A 350 10.45 8.94 3.73
CA CYS A 350 11.43 9.93 3.29
C CYS A 350 10.72 11.23 2.87
N THR A 351 10.19 11.96 3.85
CA THR A 351 9.27 13.08 3.60
C THR A 351 9.99 14.30 3.02
N SER A 352 9.42 14.87 1.96
CA SER A 352 9.78 16.19 1.39
C SER A 352 8.67 17.20 1.69
N VAL A 353 9.00 18.49 1.75
CA VAL A 353 8.00 19.55 2.00
C VAL A 353 7.29 19.91 0.69
N THR A 354 6.25 19.13 0.36
CA THR A 354 5.35 19.32 -0.79
C THR A 354 3.91 18.99 -0.42
N GLU A 355 2.96 19.46 -1.23
CA GLU A 355 1.53 19.15 -1.09
C GLU A 355 1.27 17.62 -1.15
N ASP A 356 1.82 16.92 -2.14
CA ASP A 356 1.71 15.45 -2.27
C ASP A 356 2.18 14.70 -1.01
N GLN A 357 3.27 15.18 -0.41
CA GLN A 357 3.81 14.57 0.81
C GLN A 357 2.96 14.94 2.02
N LEU A 358 2.33 16.12 2.07
CA LEU A 358 1.38 16.47 3.11
C LEU A 358 0.16 15.54 3.08
N LEU A 359 -0.33 15.17 1.89
CA LEU A 359 -1.38 14.16 1.73
C LEU A 359 -0.93 12.79 2.22
N THR A 360 0.28 12.37 1.82
CA THR A 360 0.86 11.09 2.26
C THR A 360 1.01 11.06 3.77
N VAL A 361 1.42 12.16 4.41
CA VAL A 361 1.53 12.25 5.88
C VAL A 361 0.17 12.04 6.55
N HIS A 362 -0.92 12.61 6.03
CA HIS A 362 -2.26 12.37 6.57
C HIS A 362 -2.70 10.90 6.42
N HIS A 363 -2.42 10.29 5.28
CA HIS A 363 -2.66 8.87 5.05
C HIS A 363 -1.95 8.00 6.10
N GLU A 364 -0.63 8.17 6.26
CA GLU A 364 0.14 7.36 7.20
C GLU A 364 -0.27 7.61 8.65
N MET A 365 -0.64 8.85 9.01
CA MET A 365 -1.18 9.19 10.32
C MET A 365 -2.53 8.53 10.59
N GLY A 366 -3.37 8.36 9.57
CA GLY A 366 -4.62 7.62 9.69
C GLY A 366 -4.42 6.14 10.03
N HIS A 367 -3.36 5.50 9.53
CA HIS A 367 -2.98 4.16 9.98
C HIS A 367 -2.61 4.14 11.47
N ILE A 368 -1.83 5.12 11.95
CA ILE A 368 -1.46 5.22 13.38
C ILE A 368 -2.70 5.41 14.26
N VAL A 369 -3.62 6.29 13.86
CA VAL A 369 -4.89 6.47 14.57
C VAL A 369 -5.67 5.15 14.61
N TYR A 370 -5.72 4.41 13.50
CA TYR A 370 -6.41 3.12 13.49
C TYR A 370 -5.73 2.11 14.44
N PHE A 371 -4.39 2.09 14.46
CA PHE A 371 -3.62 1.27 15.40
C PHE A 371 -3.95 1.57 16.85
N GLN A 372 -3.98 2.85 17.21
CA GLN A 372 -4.37 3.31 18.54
C GLN A 372 -5.79 2.85 18.89
N ASN A 373 -6.75 2.95 17.96
CA ASN A 373 -8.15 2.63 18.24
C ASN A 373 -8.40 1.15 18.52
N TYR A 374 -7.73 0.23 17.81
CA TYR A 374 -7.91 -1.21 18.04
C TYR A 374 -6.88 -1.82 19.00
N ARG A 375 -6.02 -1.02 19.65
CA ARG A 375 -4.88 -1.49 20.44
C ARG A 375 -5.24 -2.37 21.63
N HIS A 376 -6.50 -2.45 22.03
CA HIS A 376 -6.93 -3.32 23.13
C HIS A 376 -7.66 -4.58 22.64
N GLN A 377 -7.81 -4.75 21.33
CA GLN A 377 -8.33 -5.98 20.74
C GLN A 377 -7.31 -7.13 20.88
N PRO A 378 -7.76 -8.39 20.86
CA PRO A 378 -6.87 -9.54 20.67
C PRO A 378 -5.95 -9.32 19.47
N ARG A 379 -4.69 -9.77 19.54
CA ARG A 379 -3.64 -9.51 18.54
C ARG A 379 -4.10 -9.86 17.11
N LEU A 380 -4.78 -10.99 16.94
CA LEU A 380 -5.31 -11.45 15.64
C LEU A 380 -6.47 -10.60 15.08
N PHE A 381 -7.04 -9.70 15.89
CA PHE A 381 -8.06 -8.73 15.47
C PHE A 381 -7.52 -7.31 15.35
N ARG A 382 -6.22 -7.08 15.55
CA ARG A 382 -5.57 -5.79 15.31
C ARG A 382 -5.24 -5.63 13.83
N GLY A 383 -6.28 -5.36 13.06
CA GLY A 383 -6.20 -5.06 11.63
C GLY A 383 -7.52 -4.45 11.16
N GLY A 384 -7.54 -3.93 9.94
CA GLY A 384 -8.79 -3.49 9.32
C GLY A 384 -9.79 -4.64 9.15
N ALA A 385 -11.08 -4.33 9.01
CA ALA A 385 -12.11 -5.34 8.75
C ALA A 385 -11.78 -6.21 7.53
N ASN A 386 -11.18 -5.59 6.50
CA ASN A 386 -10.41 -6.22 5.43
C ASN A 386 -9.27 -5.26 5.03
N PRO A 387 -8.34 -5.65 4.13
CA PRO A 387 -7.22 -4.79 3.75
C PRO A 387 -7.64 -3.46 3.13
N GLY A 388 -8.71 -3.43 2.33
CA GLY A 388 -9.24 -2.20 1.73
C GLY A 388 -9.84 -1.24 2.76
N PHE A 389 -10.43 -1.77 3.83
CA PHE A 389 -10.89 -0.94 4.96
C PHE A 389 -9.74 -0.24 5.67
N HIS A 390 -8.60 -0.91 5.81
CA HIS A 390 -7.44 -0.32 6.47
C HIS A 390 -6.91 0.89 5.70
N GLU A 391 -6.69 0.72 4.39
CA GLU A 391 -6.29 1.81 3.50
C GLU A 391 -7.37 2.90 3.37
N GLY A 392 -8.65 2.51 3.35
CA GLY A 392 -9.76 3.46 3.32
C GLY A 392 -9.81 4.33 4.57
N MET A 393 -9.50 3.77 5.75
CA MET A 393 -9.54 4.50 7.01
C MET A 393 -8.37 5.48 7.10
N ALA A 394 -7.22 5.11 6.55
CA ALA A 394 -6.10 6.02 6.36
C ALA A 394 -6.44 7.19 5.42
N ASP A 395 -7.16 6.91 4.33
CA ASP A 395 -7.51 7.91 3.32
C ASP A 395 -8.77 8.73 3.61
N ILE A 396 -9.62 8.33 4.55
CA ILE A 396 -10.95 8.93 4.74
C ILE A 396 -10.88 10.44 4.97
N VAL A 397 -9.85 10.88 5.69
CA VAL A 397 -9.62 12.29 6.02
C VAL A 397 -9.02 13.07 4.87
N SER A 398 -8.41 12.39 3.89
CA SER A 398 -7.78 13.04 2.73
C SER A 398 -8.78 13.84 1.92
N LEU A 399 -10.05 13.41 1.87
CA LEU A 399 -11.11 14.11 1.14
C LEU A 399 -11.54 15.41 1.83
N SER A 400 -11.52 15.44 3.17
CA SER A 400 -11.84 16.65 3.95
C SER A 400 -10.65 17.61 4.03
N PHE A 401 -9.44 17.09 4.24
CA PHE A 401 -8.21 17.87 4.34
C PHE A 401 -7.89 18.65 3.05
N GLN A 402 -8.17 18.08 1.88
CA GLN A 402 -7.88 18.70 0.59
C GLN A 402 -8.81 19.87 0.23
N THR A 403 -9.89 20.08 0.98
CA THR A 403 -10.85 21.13 0.68
C THR A 403 -10.20 22.52 0.81
N PRO A 404 -10.56 23.47 -0.07
CA PRO A 404 -10.17 24.86 0.07
C PRO A 404 -10.52 25.44 1.46
N GLU A 405 -11.67 25.05 2.02
CA GLU A 405 -12.10 25.39 3.39
C GLU A 405 -11.07 24.98 4.44
N HIS A 406 -10.62 23.73 4.40
CA HIS A 406 -9.61 23.25 5.34
C HIS A 406 -8.25 23.93 5.12
N MET A 407 -7.82 24.09 3.87
CA MET A 407 -6.58 24.79 3.53
C MET A 407 -6.55 26.22 4.08
N LYS A 408 -7.69 26.89 4.14
CA LYS A 408 -7.81 28.21 4.79
C LYS A 408 -7.67 28.13 6.31
N VAL A 409 -8.30 27.15 6.95
CA VAL A 409 -8.21 26.95 8.41
C VAL A 409 -6.77 26.73 8.86
N ILE A 410 -5.98 25.98 8.09
CA ILE A 410 -4.55 25.74 8.40
C ILE A 410 -3.61 26.83 7.85
N GLY A 411 -4.16 27.90 7.27
CA GLY A 411 -3.38 29.05 6.79
C GLY A 411 -2.61 28.83 5.48
N LEU A 412 -2.86 27.74 4.75
CA LEU A 412 -2.24 27.48 3.44
C LEU A 412 -3.03 28.08 2.28
N LEU A 413 -4.22 28.64 2.55
CA LEU A 413 -5.04 29.39 1.61
C LEU A 413 -5.55 30.68 2.27
N ASP A 414 -5.43 31.81 1.59
CA ASP A 414 -5.84 33.10 2.16
C ASP A 414 -7.38 33.26 2.14
N GLU A 415 -8.02 32.92 1.01
CA GLU A 415 -9.48 32.97 0.83
C GLU A 415 -10.02 31.72 0.13
N VAL A 416 -11.22 31.28 0.54
CA VAL A 416 -11.92 30.15 -0.09
C VAL A 416 -12.68 30.67 -1.30
N PRO A 417 -12.34 30.26 -2.52
CA PRO A 417 -13.10 30.63 -3.71
C PRO A 417 -14.56 30.19 -3.59
N GLN A 418 -15.49 31.02 -4.05
CA GLN A 418 -16.93 30.73 -3.99
C GLN A 418 -17.56 30.53 -5.37
N ASP A 419 -16.79 30.71 -6.44
CA ASP A 419 -17.24 30.59 -7.81
C ASP A 419 -17.21 29.15 -8.34
N SER A 420 -18.06 28.87 -9.34
CA SER A 420 -18.17 27.56 -9.96
C SER A 420 -16.92 27.15 -10.73
N ASP A 421 -16.14 28.10 -11.21
CA ASP A 421 -14.95 27.82 -12.02
C ASP A 421 -13.85 27.23 -11.12
N SER A 422 -13.66 27.78 -9.92
CA SER A 422 -12.83 27.21 -8.86
C SER A 422 -13.30 25.83 -8.38
N ASP A 423 -14.61 25.58 -8.29
CA ASP A 423 -15.12 24.24 -7.97
C ASP A 423 -14.73 23.20 -9.03
N ILE A 424 -14.90 23.53 -10.31
CA ILE A 424 -14.51 22.63 -11.41
C ILE A 424 -12.99 22.41 -11.42
N ASN A 425 -12.22 23.48 -11.17
CA ASN A 425 -10.77 23.41 -11.03
C ASN A 425 -10.37 22.45 -9.90
N PHE A 426 -11.02 22.53 -8.73
CA PHE A 426 -10.78 21.63 -7.59
C PHE A 426 -11.20 20.18 -7.90
N LEU A 427 -12.41 19.98 -8.45
CA LEU A 427 -12.92 18.67 -8.81
C LEU A 427 -12.03 17.97 -9.84
N LEU A 428 -11.48 18.69 -10.82
CA LEU A 428 -10.52 18.11 -11.74
C LEU A 428 -9.24 17.70 -11.02
N LYS A 429 -8.68 18.54 -10.14
CA LYS A 429 -7.49 18.20 -9.36
C LYS A 429 -7.71 16.91 -8.55
N MET A 430 -8.86 16.80 -7.89
CA MET A 430 -9.27 15.58 -7.18
C MET A 430 -9.43 14.37 -8.12
N ALA A 431 -10.04 14.56 -9.29
CA ALA A 431 -10.22 13.48 -10.27
C ALA A 431 -8.88 12.95 -10.82
N LEU A 432 -7.90 13.84 -11.01
CA LEU A 432 -6.55 13.48 -11.45
C LEU A 432 -5.81 12.60 -10.44
N ASP A 433 -6.22 12.58 -9.17
CA ASP A 433 -5.69 11.66 -8.17
C ASP A 433 -6.59 10.46 -7.94
N LYS A 434 -7.89 10.69 -7.73
CA LYS A 434 -8.83 9.66 -7.28
C LYS A 434 -9.38 8.83 -8.43
N VAL A 435 -9.81 9.46 -9.52
CA VAL A 435 -10.39 8.75 -10.69
C VAL A 435 -9.28 8.14 -11.54
N ALA A 436 -8.19 8.89 -11.79
CA ALA A 436 -7.06 8.40 -12.58
C ALA A 436 -6.38 7.15 -11.98
N PHE A 437 -6.44 7.01 -10.66
CA PHE A 437 -5.87 5.87 -9.95
C PHE A 437 -6.66 4.58 -10.12
N LEU A 438 -8.00 4.63 -10.23
CA LEU A 438 -8.86 3.44 -10.25
C LEU A 438 -8.39 2.34 -11.22
N PRO A 439 -8.15 2.60 -12.52
CA PRO A 439 -7.67 1.56 -13.42
C PRO A 439 -6.27 1.04 -13.05
N PHE A 440 -5.40 1.88 -12.49
CA PHE A 440 -4.09 1.43 -12.00
C PHE A 440 -4.21 0.53 -10.76
N GLY A 441 -5.00 0.95 -9.77
CA GLY A 441 -5.33 0.21 -8.56
C GLY A 441 -5.94 -1.16 -8.88
N TYR A 442 -6.79 -1.22 -9.92
CA TYR A 442 -7.38 -2.46 -10.40
C TYR A 442 -6.35 -3.38 -11.08
N LEU A 443 -5.62 -2.87 -12.09
CA LEU A 443 -4.84 -3.73 -12.99
C LEU A 443 -3.62 -4.40 -12.34
N ILE A 444 -3.02 -3.80 -11.31
CA ILE A 444 -1.79 -4.37 -10.70
C ILE A 444 -2.06 -5.77 -10.17
N ASP A 445 -3.14 -5.94 -9.40
CA ASP A 445 -3.47 -7.25 -8.85
C ASP A 445 -4.14 -8.14 -9.89
N GLN A 446 -4.79 -7.61 -10.94
CA GLN A 446 -5.18 -8.46 -12.09
C GLN A 446 -3.95 -9.14 -12.72
N TRP A 447 -2.87 -8.38 -12.92
CA TRP A 447 -1.61 -8.93 -13.43
C TRP A 447 -0.98 -9.92 -12.45
N ARG A 448 -0.91 -9.59 -11.15
CA ARG A 448 -0.28 -10.50 -10.16
C ARG A 448 -1.09 -11.76 -9.97
N TRP A 449 -2.41 -11.68 -9.91
CA TRP A 449 -3.28 -12.84 -9.79
C TRP A 449 -3.13 -13.77 -10.99
N SER A 450 -3.03 -13.22 -12.21
CA SER A 450 -2.78 -14.04 -13.40
C SER A 450 -1.37 -14.66 -13.39
N VAL A 451 -0.36 -13.96 -12.87
CA VAL A 451 1.00 -14.52 -12.67
C VAL A 451 0.98 -15.65 -11.65
N PHE A 452 0.32 -15.48 -10.51
CA PHE A 452 0.24 -16.52 -9.47
C PHE A 452 -0.59 -17.72 -9.94
N ARG A 453 -1.68 -17.51 -10.67
CA ARG A 453 -2.49 -18.59 -11.25
C ARG A 453 -1.77 -19.35 -12.36
N GLY A 454 -0.76 -18.73 -12.99
CA GLY A 454 0.00 -19.28 -14.10
C GLY A 454 -0.55 -18.91 -15.48
N ASP A 455 -1.63 -18.13 -15.55
CA ASP A 455 -2.18 -17.57 -16.79
C ASP A 455 -1.15 -16.68 -17.51
N THR A 456 -0.28 -16.01 -16.74
CA THR A 456 0.85 -15.22 -17.26
C THR A 456 2.16 -15.90 -16.94
N ASN A 457 2.75 -16.52 -17.97
CA ASN A 457 4.09 -17.11 -17.89
C ASN A 457 5.16 -16.02 -17.79
N SER A 458 6.30 -16.35 -17.18
CA SER A 458 7.45 -15.44 -17.12
C SER A 458 7.92 -14.97 -18.49
N SER A 459 7.76 -15.79 -19.54
CA SER A 459 8.05 -15.40 -20.92
C SER A 459 7.21 -14.23 -21.44
N ASN A 460 6.11 -13.88 -20.78
CA ASN A 460 5.15 -12.86 -21.22
C ASN A 460 4.82 -11.85 -20.11
N TYR A 461 5.65 -11.75 -19.06
CA TYR A 461 5.37 -10.87 -17.93
C TYR A 461 5.19 -9.43 -18.35
N ASN A 462 6.10 -8.93 -19.20
CA ASN A 462 6.12 -7.53 -19.55
C ASN A 462 5.06 -7.20 -20.61
N GLN A 463 4.85 -8.09 -21.57
CA GLN A 463 3.80 -7.97 -22.57
C GLN A 463 2.43 -7.90 -21.92
N HIS A 464 2.09 -8.86 -21.05
CA HIS A 464 0.78 -8.87 -20.39
C HIS A 464 0.59 -7.64 -19.48
N TRP A 465 1.65 -7.18 -18.81
CA TRP A 465 1.60 -5.93 -18.06
C TRP A 465 1.18 -4.75 -18.95
N TRP A 466 1.78 -4.62 -20.14
CA TRP A 466 1.43 -3.55 -21.08
C TRP A 466 0.07 -3.74 -21.74
N ASP A 467 -0.37 -4.97 -21.97
CA ASP A 467 -1.72 -5.26 -22.46
C ASP A 467 -2.77 -4.74 -21.47
N LEU A 468 -2.58 -4.97 -20.17
CA LEU A 468 -3.47 -4.49 -19.12
C LEU A 468 -3.40 -2.96 -18.95
N ARG A 469 -2.20 -2.37 -19.02
CA ARG A 469 -2.00 -0.91 -19.01
C ARG A 469 -2.72 -0.24 -20.19
N CYS A 470 -2.60 -0.79 -21.39
CA CYS A 470 -3.30 -0.30 -22.57
C CYS A 470 -4.81 -0.46 -22.42
N ARG A 471 -5.27 -1.64 -22.02
CA ARG A 471 -6.70 -1.96 -21.88
C ARG A 471 -7.40 -1.10 -20.84
N PHE A 472 -6.88 -1.05 -19.62
CA PHE A 472 -7.59 -0.44 -18.49
C PHE A 472 -7.25 1.02 -18.28
N GLN A 473 -6.03 1.47 -18.59
CA GLN A 473 -5.65 2.88 -18.46
C GLN A 473 -5.61 3.65 -19.78
N GLY A 474 -5.68 2.99 -20.94
CA GLY A 474 -5.42 3.71 -22.19
C GLY A 474 -4.03 4.36 -22.20
N ILE A 475 -3.04 3.76 -21.53
CA ILE A 475 -1.66 4.24 -21.42
C ILE A 475 -0.72 3.23 -22.04
N SER A 476 0.19 3.70 -22.91
CA SER A 476 1.17 2.86 -23.60
C SER A 476 2.60 3.20 -23.19
N SER A 477 3.51 2.25 -23.37
CA SER A 477 4.94 2.51 -23.22
C SER A 477 5.41 3.54 -24.25
N PRO A 478 6.23 4.54 -23.87
CA PRO A 478 6.78 5.51 -24.82
C PRO A 478 7.92 4.94 -25.69
N VAL A 479 8.45 3.78 -25.33
CA VAL A 479 9.48 3.06 -26.09
C VAL A 479 9.07 1.61 -26.26
N LYS A 480 9.55 0.97 -27.33
CA LYS A 480 9.33 -0.47 -27.51
C LYS A 480 9.93 -1.24 -26.33
N ARG A 481 9.14 -2.13 -25.74
CA ARG A 481 9.57 -3.03 -24.67
C ARG A 481 9.77 -4.44 -25.19
N THR A 482 10.61 -5.21 -24.52
CA THR A 482 10.83 -6.63 -24.78
C THR A 482 10.68 -7.40 -23.47
N GLU A 483 10.80 -8.72 -23.52
CA GLU A 483 10.79 -9.58 -22.33
C GLU A 483 12.16 -9.66 -21.63
N GLU A 484 13.15 -8.90 -22.11
CA GLU A 484 14.30 -8.54 -21.29
C GLU A 484 13.93 -7.50 -20.22
N ASP A 485 12.86 -6.74 -20.45
CA ASP A 485 12.32 -5.78 -19.50
C ASP A 485 11.41 -6.46 -18.48
N PHE A 486 11.24 -5.81 -17.33
CA PHE A 486 10.28 -6.22 -16.30
C PHE A 486 9.75 -4.97 -15.59
N ASP A 487 8.97 -4.18 -16.34
CA ASP A 487 8.38 -2.93 -15.91
C ASP A 487 7.49 -3.02 -14.65
N PRO A 488 6.73 -4.10 -14.37
CA PRO A 488 6.04 -4.23 -13.08
C PRO A 488 7.01 -4.16 -11.89
N GLY A 489 8.22 -4.72 -12.00
CA GLY A 489 9.23 -4.65 -10.94
C GLY A 489 9.70 -3.23 -10.60
N ALA A 490 9.45 -2.26 -11.47
CA ALA A 490 9.75 -0.86 -11.22
C ALA A 490 8.71 -0.14 -10.33
N LYS A 491 7.68 -0.83 -9.81
CA LYS A 491 6.69 -0.31 -8.86
C LYS A 491 6.83 -1.03 -7.52
N TYR A 492 7.08 -0.29 -6.43
CA TYR A 492 7.44 -0.81 -5.09
C TYR A 492 6.64 -2.04 -4.63
N HIS A 493 5.32 -2.02 -4.76
CA HIS A 493 4.44 -3.09 -4.27
C HIS A 493 4.66 -4.46 -4.93
N ILE A 494 5.31 -4.49 -6.11
CA ILE A 494 5.71 -5.74 -6.78
C ILE A 494 6.90 -6.39 -6.05
N PRO A 495 8.10 -5.78 -5.96
CA PRO A 495 9.23 -6.35 -5.22
C PRO A 495 9.02 -6.37 -3.69
N GLY A 496 8.27 -5.42 -3.13
CA GLY A 496 7.90 -5.38 -1.70
C GLY A 496 6.67 -6.21 -1.35
N ASN A 497 6.23 -7.09 -2.27
CA ASN A 497 5.22 -8.12 -2.07
C ASN A 497 3.92 -7.69 -1.34
N THR A 498 3.47 -6.47 -1.58
CA THR A 498 2.29 -5.91 -0.89
C THR A 498 1.06 -6.02 -1.80
N PRO A 499 -0.04 -6.71 -1.39
CA PRO A 499 -1.31 -6.77 -2.13
C PRO A 499 -1.82 -5.39 -2.54
N TYR A 500 -2.21 -5.18 -3.80
CA TYR A 500 -2.50 -3.84 -4.33
C TYR A 500 -3.99 -3.52 -4.42
N ILE A 501 -4.86 -4.52 -4.54
CA ILE A 501 -6.30 -4.33 -4.69
C ILE A 501 -6.94 -3.60 -3.50
N ARG A 502 -6.27 -3.61 -2.35
CA ARG A 502 -6.64 -2.83 -1.17
C ARG A 502 -6.81 -1.34 -1.48
N TYR A 503 -6.00 -0.79 -2.38
CA TYR A 503 -6.07 0.62 -2.75
C TYR A 503 -7.25 0.90 -3.67
N PHE A 504 -7.59 -0.03 -4.59
CA PHE A 504 -8.82 0.09 -5.38
C PHE A 504 -10.04 0.11 -4.46
N VAL A 505 -10.13 -0.84 -3.52
CA VAL A 505 -11.23 -0.90 -2.55
C VAL A 505 -11.26 0.39 -1.70
N SER A 506 -10.11 0.85 -1.20
CA SER A 506 -9.99 2.12 -0.47
C SER A 506 -10.58 3.29 -1.24
N PHE A 507 -10.24 3.43 -2.53
CA PHE A 507 -10.66 4.54 -3.38
C PHE A 507 -12.16 4.53 -3.68
N VAL A 508 -12.85 3.42 -3.43
CA VAL A 508 -14.32 3.34 -3.48
C VAL A 508 -14.92 3.62 -2.10
N VAL A 509 -14.50 2.88 -1.07
CA VAL A 509 -15.13 2.97 0.26
C VAL A 509 -14.90 4.31 0.94
N GLN A 510 -13.78 4.99 0.67
CA GLN A 510 -13.50 6.30 1.25
C GLN A 510 -14.56 7.35 0.87
N PHE A 511 -15.12 7.29 -0.34
CA PHE A 511 -16.21 8.19 -0.75
C PHE A 511 -17.54 7.82 -0.11
N GLN A 512 -17.82 6.52 0.07
CA GLN A 512 -19.02 6.06 0.79
C GLN A 512 -19.00 6.54 2.24
N TRP A 513 -17.83 6.49 2.89
CA TRP A 513 -17.69 6.94 4.27
C TRP A 513 -17.67 8.46 4.39
N HIS A 514 -16.99 9.16 3.46
CA HIS A 514 -17.03 10.62 3.42
C HIS A 514 -18.47 11.12 3.26
N GLU A 515 -19.27 10.53 2.38
CA GLU A 515 -20.70 10.82 2.26
C GLU A 515 -21.45 10.60 3.58
N ALA A 516 -21.27 9.44 4.22
CA ALA A 516 -21.93 9.13 5.47
C ALA A 516 -21.52 10.09 6.60
N LEU A 517 -20.22 10.36 6.76
CA LEU A 517 -19.69 11.26 7.79
C LEU A 517 -20.12 12.72 7.55
N CYS A 518 -20.10 13.20 6.32
CA CYS A 518 -20.59 14.54 5.99
C CYS A 518 -22.08 14.68 6.35
N ARG A 519 -22.89 13.66 6.10
CA ARG A 519 -24.30 13.66 6.49
C ARG A 519 -24.48 13.71 8.01
N GLU A 520 -23.71 12.92 8.76
CA GLU A 520 -23.74 12.94 10.24
C GLU A 520 -23.24 14.28 10.80
N ALA A 521 -22.27 14.93 10.13
CA ALA A 521 -21.80 16.26 10.48
C ALA A 521 -22.80 17.38 10.09
N GLY A 522 -23.93 17.04 9.47
CA GLY A 522 -24.95 18.00 9.05
C GLY A 522 -24.56 18.83 7.82
N ASN A 523 -23.65 18.34 6.97
CA ASN A 523 -23.30 19.03 5.72
C ASN A 523 -24.50 19.04 4.77
N THR A 524 -24.88 20.24 4.31
CA THR A 524 -25.93 20.45 3.31
C THR A 524 -25.39 20.96 1.98
N ARG A 525 -24.08 21.16 1.87
CA ARG A 525 -23.40 21.61 0.65
C ARG A 525 -23.16 20.42 -0.29
N PRO A 526 -22.75 20.65 -1.55
CA PRO A 526 -22.25 19.58 -2.40
C PRO A 526 -21.15 18.78 -1.67
N LEU A 527 -21.12 17.46 -1.84
CA LEU A 527 -20.25 16.56 -1.05
C LEU A 527 -18.74 16.89 -1.12
N HIS A 528 -18.31 17.56 -2.17
CA HIS A 528 -16.93 18.00 -2.35
C HIS A 528 -16.56 19.26 -1.55
N ARG A 529 -17.52 19.85 -0.81
CA ARG A 529 -17.37 21.07 0.00
C ARG A 529 -17.65 20.83 1.48
#